data_AF-A0A931R3W3-F1
#
_entry.id   AF-A0A931R3W3-F1
#
_cell.length_a   1.000
_cell.length_b   1.000
_cell.length_c   1.000
_cell.angle_alpha   90.00
_cell.angle_beta   90.00
_cell.angle_gamma   90.00
#
_symmetry.space_group_name_H-M   'P 1'
#
loop_
_entity.id
_entity.type
_entity.pdbx_description
1 polymer ?
#
loop_
_entity_poly.entity_id
_entity_poly.type
_entity_poly.pdbx_seq_one_letter_code
_entity_poly.pdbx_strand_id
1 'polypeptide(L)'
;MRIVLGAVAPTPLRAKRAEAALEGQTLTETLAEKVGQIAAEEAKPISDVRSSADYRRAMVGAMTKRALLNAAAGPAKSWVERRERRY
;
A
#
# COMPACT_ATOMS: atom_id res chain seq x y z
N MET A 1 7.39 9.08 -3.82
CA MET A 1 5.92 8.90 -3.85
C MET A 1 5.33 9.26 -2.50
N ARG A 2 4.02 9.53 -2.41
CA ARG A 2 3.31 9.75 -1.13
C ARG A 2 2.36 8.58 -0.87
N ILE A 3 2.28 8.13 0.38
CA ILE A 3 1.52 6.93 0.78
C ILE A 3 0.53 7.32 1.88
N VAL A 4 -0.77 7.21 1.57
CA VAL A 4 -1.87 7.51 2.51
C VAL A 4 -2.74 6.28 2.67
N LEU A 5 -2.99 5.92 3.92
CA LEU A 5 -3.77 4.75 4.34
C LEU A 5 -5.15 5.22 4.82
N GLY A 6 -6.20 4.64 4.23
CA GLY A 6 -7.59 4.86 4.64
C GLY A 6 -8.14 3.67 5.43
N ALA A 7 -9.18 3.91 6.23
CA ALA A 7 -9.92 2.89 6.99
C ALA A 7 -9.08 2.03 7.97
N VAL A 8 -7.86 2.46 8.31
CA VAL A 8 -6.93 1.74 9.21
C VAL A 8 -6.35 2.65 10.31
N ALA A 9 -7.03 3.76 10.58
CA ALA A 9 -6.79 4.71 11.67
C ALA A 9 -8.05 5.61 11.82
N PRO A 10 -8.20 6.36 12.93
CA PRO A 10 -9.34 7.27 13.12
C PRO A 10 -9.47 8.36 12.03
N THR A 11 -8.34 8.77 11.44
CA THR A 11 -8.26 9.69 10.31
C THR A 11 -7.35 9.10 9.22
N PRO A 12 -7.42 9.59 7.96
CA PRO A 12 -6.43 9.20 6.94
C PRO A 12 -5.01 9.35 7.49
N LEU A 13 -4.23 8.27 7.41
CA LEU A 13 -2.89 8.20 7.98
C LEU A 13 -1.86 8.23 6.87
N ARG A 14 -0.91 9.16 6.95
CA ARG A 14 0.22 9.19 6.02
C ARG A 14 1.35 8.31 6.54
N ALA A 15 1.74 7.29 5.78
CA ALA A 15 2.77 6.32 6.14
C ALA A 15 4.18 6.89 5.86
N LYS A 16 4.66 7.76 6.74
CA LYS A 16 5.88 8.54 6.52
C LYS A 16 7.13 7.68 6.52
N ARG A 17 7.18 6.61 7.34
CA ARG A 17 8.35 5.71 7.32
C ARG A 17 8.38 4.91 6.03
N ALA A 18 7.22 4.47 5.54
CA ALA A 18 7.11 3.81 4.26
C ALA A 18 7.53 4.73 3.10
N GLU A 19 7.14 6.02 3.13
CA GLU A 19 7.61 7.02 2.16
C GLU A 19 9.13 7.19 2.20
N ALA A 20 9.71 7.35 3.39
CA ALA A 20 11.16 7.52 3.57
C ALA A 20 11.94 6.28 3.09
N ALA A 21 11.41 5.09 3.30
CA ALA A 21 12.01 3.84 2.82
C ALA A 21 12.02 3.70 1.29
N LEU A 22 11.25 4.52 0.57
CA LEU A 22 11.21 4.57 -0.89
C LEU A 22 12.11 5.68 -1.47
N GLU A 23 12.42 6.70 -0.66
CA GLU A 23 13.09 7.91 -1.13
C GLU A 23 14.51 7.60 -1.62
N GLY A 24 14.87 8.14 -2.80
CA GLY A 24 16.17 7.93 -3.43
C GLY A 24 16.43 6.52 -4.00
N GLN A 25 15.46 5.60 -3.93
CA GLN A 25 15.63 4.22 -4.40
C GLN A 25 14.84 3.94 -5.69
N THR A 26 15.37 3.03 -6.50
CA THR A 26 14.65 2.48 -7.67
C THR A 26 13.57 1.51 -7.19
N LEU A 27 12.34 1.71 -7.65
CA LEU A 27 11.23 0.82 -7.28
C LEU A 27 11.42 -0.56 -7.89
N THR A 28 11.63 -1.55 -7.03
CA THR A 28 11.60 -2.99 -7.36
C THR A 28 10.45 -3.67 -6.65
N GLU A 29 10.11 -4.90 -7.05
CA GLU A 29 9.05 -5.67 -6.37
C GLU A 29 9.41 -5.96 -4.90
N THR A 30 10.67 -6.28 -4.63
CA THR A 30 11.18 -6.53 -3.27
C THR A 30 11.15 -5.27 -2.41
N LEU A 31 11.49 -4.11 -2.99
CA LEU A 31 11.37 -2.84 -2.29
C LEU A 31 9.89 -2.50 -2.02
N ALA A 32 9.00 -2.70 -2.98
CA ALA A 32 7.56 -2.47 -2.80
C ALA A 32 6.98 -3.34 -1.69
N GLU A 33 7.43 -4.59 -1.57
CA GLU A 33 7.05 -5.49 -0.48
C GLU A 33 7.54 -4.99 0.88
N LYS A 34 8.82 -4.61 0.99
CA LYS A 34 9.37 -4.00 2.22
C LYS A 34 8.62 -2.73 2.63
N VAL A 35 8.36 -1.84 1.67
CA VAL A 35 7.60 -0.61 1.92
C VAL A 35 6.17 -0.93 2.37
N GLY A 36 5.55 -1.95 1.80
CA GLY A 36 4.25 -2.45 2.25
C GLY A 36 4.27 -2.93 3.70
N GLN A 37 5.28 -3.71 4.11
CA GLN A 37 5.45 -4.15 5.50
C GLN A 37 5.58 -2.95 6.46
N ILE A 38 6.39 -1.96 6.12
CA ILE A 38 6.56 -0.74 6.93
C ILE A 38 5.23 0.04 7.04
N ALA A 39 4.46 0.13 5.96
CA ALA A 39 3.14 0.77 5.98
C ALA A 39 2.13 0.00 6.85
N ALA A 40 2.19 -1.33 6.84
CA ALA A 40 1.36 -2.18 7.70
C ALA A 40 1.67 -1.95 9.19
N GLU A 41 2.94 -1.83 9.56
CA GLU A 41 3.35 -1.49 10.92
C GLU A 41 2.89 -0.09 11.36
N GLU A 42 2.82 0.88 10.44
CA GLU A 42 2.31 2.22 10.76
C GLU A 42 0.79 2.24 10.98
N ALA A 43 0.06 1.28 10.42
CA ALA A 43 -1.39 1.21 10.51
C ALA A 43 -1.87 0.89 11.93
N LYS A 44 -2.99 1.53 12.33
CA LYS A 44 -3.63 1.39 13.65
C LYS A 44 -5.10 0.97 13.53
N PRO A 45 -5.42 -0.15 12.84
CA PRO A 45 -6.79 -0.58 12.67
C PRO A 45 -7.37 -1.12 13.97
N ILE A 46 -8.68 -0.95 14.14
CA ILE A 46 -9.48 -1.69 15.13
C ILE A 46 -9.96 -3.02 14.55
N SER A 47 -10.55 -3.88 15.37
CA SER A 47 -11.38 -5.01 14.92
C SER A 47 -12.87 -4.62 15.01
N ASP A 48 -13.68 -5.05 14.04
CA ASP A 48 -15.14 -4.82 14.02
C ASP A 48 -15.85 -5.92 13.23
N VAL A 49 -17.17 -5.82 13.07
CA VAL A 49 -18.00 -6.81 12.34
C VAL A 49 -17.60 -7.00 10.87
N ARG A 50 -16.82 -6.08 10.29
CA ARG A 50 -16.39 -6.15 8.89
C ARG A 50 -15.06 -6.88 8.73
N SER A 51 -14.18 -6.81 9.73
CA SER A 51 -12.88 -7.48 9.69
C SER A 51 -12.11 -7.38 11.02
N SER A 52 -11.04 -8.18 11.15
CA SER A 52 -10.09 -8.06 12.25
C SER A 52 -9.02 -6.99 11.99
N ALA A 53 -8.44 -6.45 13.05
CA ALA A 53 -7.30 -5.54 12.99
C ALA A 53 -6.11 -6.17 12.26
N ASP A 54 -5.85 -7.45 12.51
CA ASP A 54 -4.71 -8.16 11.90
C ASP A 54 -4.91 -8.40 10.40
N TYR A 55 -6.13 -8.75 9.98
CA TYR A 55 -6.44 -8.85 8.56
C TYR A 55 -6.28 -7.48 7.87
N ARG A 56 -6.81 -6.42 8.48
CA ARG A 56 -6.64 -5.05 7.94
C ARG A 56 -5.16 -4.68 7.82
N ARG A 57 -4.34 -5.02 8.81
CA ARG A 57 -2.89 -4.79 8.79
C ARG A 57 -2.20 -5.56 7.67
N ALA A 58 -2.51 -6.85 7.51
CA ALA A 58 -1.99 -7.66 6.40
C ALA A 58 -2.38 -7.07 5.04
N MET A 59 -3.64 -6.63 4.91
CA MET A 59 -4.15 -6.01 3.69
C MET A 59 -3.49 -4.67 3.37
N VAL A 60 -3.12 -3.87 4.37
CA VAL A 60 -2.33 -2.64 4.15
C VAL A 60 -1.01 -2.97 3.46
N GLY A 61 -0.30 -4.00 3.91
CA GLY A 61 0.97 -4.40 3.30
C GLY A 61 0.80 -4.85 1.85
N ALA A 62 -0.17 -5.73 1.61
CA ALA A 62 -0.49 -6.19 0.26
C ALA A 62 -0.91 -5.03 -0.65
N MET A 63 -1.86 -4.19 -0.24
CA MET A 63 -2.38 -3.11 -1.08
C MET A 63 -1.36 -2.01 -1.33
N THR A 64 -0.49 -1.71 -0.36
CA THR A 64 0.59 -0.74 -0.55
C THR A 64 1.57 -1.22 -1.63
N LYS A 65 2.02 -2.49 -1.57
CA LYS A 65 2.87 -3.09 -2.62
C LYS A 65 2.22 -2.92 -4.00
N ARG A 66 0.94 -3.31 -4.13
CA ARG A 66 0.19 -3.23 -5.39
C ARG A 66 0.07 -1.79 -5.89
N ALA A 67 -0.27 -0.86 -5.00
CA ALA A 67 -0.45 0.55 -5.34
C ALA A 67 0.86 1.18 -5.84
N LEU A 68 2.00 0.87 -5.22
CA LEU A 68 3.31 1.38 -5.64
C LEU A 68 3.67 0.91 -7.05
N LEU A 69 3.52 -0.39 -7.31
CA LEU A 69 3.82 -0.98 -8.63
C LEU A 69 2.92 -0.39 -9.72
N ASN A 70 1.61 -0.29 -9.45
CA ASN A 70 0.66 0.33 -10.39
C ASN A 70 0.99 1.80 -10.65
N ALA A 71 1.36 2.56 -9.60
CA ALA A 71 1.68 3.97 -9.73
C ALA A 71 2.96 4.20 -10.54
N ALA A 72 3.93 3.29 -10.47
CA ALA A 72 5.14 3.35 -11.30
C ALA A 72 4.89 2.92 -12.76
N ALA A 73 3.98 1.98 -13.00
CA ALA A 73 3.57 1.57 -14.35
C ALA A 73 2.72 2.65 -15.07
N GLY A 74 2.29 3.70 -14.35
CA GLY A 74 1.45 4.76 -14.88
C GLY A 74 0.00 4.33 -15.15
N PRO A 75 -0.86 5.28 -15.56
CA PRO A 75 -2.28 5.03 -15.76
C PRO A 75 -2.52 3.99 -16.87
N ALA A 76 -3.36 2.98 -16.58
CA ALA A 76 -3.85 2.07 -17.60
C ALA A 76 -4.80 2.80 -18.57
N LYS A 77 -4.67 2.53 -19.87
CA LYS A 77 -5.44 3.17 -20.94
C LYS A 77 -6.85 2.60 -21.07
N SER A 78 -7.10 1.40 -20.55
CA SER A 78 -8.42 0.77 -20.55
C SER A 78 -8.64 -0.10 -19.30
N TRP A 79 -9.91 -0.49 -19.08
CA TRP A 79 -10.28 -1.42 -18.00
C TRP A 79 -9.75 -2.83 -18.26
N VAL A 80 -9.66 -3.25 -19.53
CA VAL A 80 -9.12 -4.55 -19.93
C VAL A 80 -7.62 -4.62 -19.64
N GLU A 81 -6.86 -3.60 -20.05
CA GLU A 81 -5.42 -3.51 -19.76
C GLU A 81 -5.15 -3.55 -18.25
N ARG A 82 -5.97 -2.86 -17.47
CA ARG A 82 -5.84 -2.81 -16.02
C ARG A 82 -6.14 -4.16 -15.35
N ARG A 83 -7.07 -4.95 -15.91
CA ARG A 83 -7.41 -6.31 -15.42
C ARG A 83 -6.30 -7.31 -15.75
N GLU A 84 -5.68 -7.17 -16.91
CA GLU A 84 -4.63 -8.07 -17.40
C GLU A 84 -3.26 -7.75 -16.80
N ARG A 85 -3.04 -6.51 -16.35
CA ARG A 85 -1.86 -6.17 -15.55
C ARG A 85 -1.86 -6.98 -14.25
N ARG A 86 -0.79 -7.76 -14.08
CA ARG A 86 -0.51 -8.42 -12.80
C ARG A 86 -0.22 -7.37 -11.72
N TYR A 87 0.38 -6.24 -12.12
CA TYR A 87 0.48 -4.91 -11.50
C TYR A 87 0.73 -3.88 -12.62
#